data_AF-A0A1H2GDC7-F1
#
_entry.id   AF-A0A1H2GDC7-F1
#
_cell.length_a   1.000
_cell.length_b   1.000
_cell.length_c   1.000
_cell.angle_alpha   90.00
_cell.angle_beta   90.00
_cell.angle_gamma   90.00
#
_symmetry.space_group_name_H-M   'P 1'
#
loop_
_entity.id
_entity.type
_entity.pdbx_description
1 polymer ?
#
loop_
_entity_poly.entity_id
_entity_poly.type
_entity_poly.pdbx_seq_one_letter_code
_entity_poly.pdbx_strand_id
1 'polypeptide(L)'
;MTHFTPWNAQDLHGIAVIEAQRRWLGTLTEHLSGSLHRRDARSAVGLCLERLLSGLLQSLVSEEEAFRELGLALDAAHIDAHNGLCLEILNLLRRHELGEPVGVQLLHCLQAWQNEHCRAEDRLLH
;
A
#
# COMPACT_ATOMS: atom_id res chain seq x y z
N MET A 1 10.15 15.28 -6.61
CA MET A 1 9.35 14.25 -5.91
C MET A 1 8.86 13.28 -6.97
N THR A 2 9.20 11.99 -6.87
CA THR A 2 8.68 10.97 -7.80
C THR A 2 7.35 10.50 -7.25
N HIS A 3 6.27 10.92 -7.90
CA HIS A 3 4.92 10.43 -7.63
C HIS A 3 4.80 8.99 -8.14
N PHE A 4 3.80 8.27 -7.62
CA PHE A 4 3.41 6.97 -8.15
C PHE A 4 3.10 7.06 -9.65
N THR A 5 3.64 6.13 -10.44
CA THR A 5 3.27 5.93 -11.84
C THR A 5 2.28 4.77 -11.90
N PRO A 6 1.08 4.95 -12.48
CA PRO A 6 0.13 3.86 -12.67
C PRO A 6 0.73 2.64 -13.36
N TRP A 7 0.27 1.44 -13.02
CA TRP A 7 0.81 0.19 -13.55
C TRP A 7 0.56 0.01 -15.04
N ASN A 8 -0.60 0.42 -15.54
CA ASN A 8 -0.92 0.41 -16.96
C ASN A 8 -0.02 1.35 -17.78
N ALA A 9 0.43 2.47 -17.22
CA ALA A 9 1.41 3.36 -17.84
C ALA A 9 2.83 2.77 -17.87
N GLN A 10 3.03 1.63 -17.21
CA GLN A 10 4.25 0.83 -17.22
C GLN A 10 4.07 -0.50 -17.99
N ASP A 11 2.99 -0.63 -18.77
CA ASP A 11 2.63 -1.84 -19.55
C ASP A 11 2.46 -3.10 -18.66
N LEU A 12 2.07 -2.95 -17.41
CA LEU A 12 1.82 -4.06 -16.47
C LEU A 12 0.33 -4.41 -16.43
N HIS A 13 0.05 -5.72 -16.49
CA HIS A 13 -1.31 -6.30 -16.48
C HIS A 13 -1.35 -7.63 -15.70
N GLY A 14 -2.54 -8.08 -15.30
CA GLY A 14 -2.74 -9.34 -14.58
C GLY A 14 -1.78 -9.53 -13.39
N ILE A 15 -1.10 -10.69 -13.33
CA ILE A 15 -0.16 -11.04 -12.25
C ILE A 15 0.95 -9.99 -12.06
N ALA A 16 1.40 -9.35 -13.13
CA ALA A 16 2.48 -8.37 -13.05
C ALA A 16 2.08 -7.12 -12.23
N VAL A 17 0.79 -6.76 -12.23
CA VAL A 17 0.25 -5.67 -11.40
C VAL A 17 0.35 -6.03 -9.93
N ILE A 18 -0.10 -7.23 -9.56
CA ILE A 18 -0.11 -7.73 -8.18
C ILE A 18 1.33 -7.80 -7.63
N GLU A 19 2.26 -8.34 -8.41
CA GLU A 19 3.68 -8.39 -8.04
C GLU A 19 4.33 -7.00 -7.93
N ALA A 20 3.97 -6.06 -8.79
CA ALA A 20 4.48 -4.69 -8.74
C ALA A 20 3.97 -3.94 -7.51
N GLN A 21 2.67 -4.05 -7.21
CA GLN A 21 2.07 -3.48 -6.01
C GLN A 21 2.77 -3.99 -4.74
N ARG A 22 2.97 -5.30 -4.62
CA ARG A 22 3.63 -5.90 -3.45
C ARG A 22 5.05 -5.40 -3.26
N ARG A 23 5.83 -5.34 -4.34
CA ARG A 23 7.19 -4.79 -4.30
C ARG A 23 7.20 -3.32 -3.90
N TRP A 24 6.26 -2.54 -4.40
CA TRP A 24 6.13 -1.13 -4.06
C TRP A 24 5.80 -0.92 -2.57
N LEU A 25 4.78 -1.60 -2.05
CA LEU A 25 4.42 -1.53 -0.62
C LEU A 25 5.53 -2.05 0.29
N GLY A 26 6.20 -3.14 -0.11
CA GLY A 26 7.37 -3.67 0.61
C GLY A 26 8.52 -2.67 0.68
N THR A 27 8.83 -2.01 -0.43
CA THR A 27 9.88 -0.99 -0.49
C THR A 27 9.56 0.20 0.44
N LEU A 28 8.30 0.65 0.48
CA LEU A 28 7.85 1.70 1.39
C LEU A 28 7.99 1.29 2.85
N THR A 29 7.63 0.05 3.16
CA THR A 29 7.67 -0.52 4.52
C THR A 29 9.09 -0.66 5.03
N GLU A 30 9.99 -1.18 4.20
CA GLU A 30 11.41 -1.32 4.53
C GLU A 30 12.06 0.04 4.75
N HIS A 31 11.82 1.01 3.86
CA HIS A 31 12.31 2.38 4.02
C HIS A 31 11.80 3.03 5.30
N LEU A 32 10.51 2.85 5.62
CA LEU A 32 9.92 3.39 6.84
C LEU A 32 10.60 2.77 8.07
N SER A 33 10.67 1.44 8.13
CA SER A 33 11.31 0.68 9.23
C SER A 33 12.75 1.14 9.50
N GLY A 34 13.55 1.26 8.45
CA GLY A 34 14.94 1.73 8.54
C GLY A 34 15.10 3.19 8.98
N SER A 35 14.05 4.00 8.84
CA SER A 35 14.05 5.43 9.15
C SER A 35 13.49 5.77 10.52
N LEU A 36 12.65 4.91 11.12
CA LEU A 36 11.99 5.22 12.40
C LEU A 36 12.94 5.43 13.59
N HIS A 37 14.15 4.87 13.53
CA HIS A 37 15.15 4.99 14.59
C HIS A 37 16.06 6.22 14.44
N ARG A 38 15.87 7.01 13.38
CA ARG A 38 16.74 8.15 13.03
C ARG A 38 16.14 9.47 13.53
N ARG A 39 16.99 10.50 13.64
CA ARG A 39 16.56 11.83 14.10
C ARG A 39 15.54 12.50 13.18
N ASP A 40 15.49 12.09 11.92
CA ASP A 40 14.60 12.58 10.86
C ASP A 40 13.35 11.70 10.65
N ALA A 41 13.04 10.79 11.60
CA ALA A 41 11.91 9.87 11.51
C ALA A 41 10.59 10.55 11.13
N ARG A 42 10.32 11.75 11.66
CA ARG A 42 9.09 12.50 11.32
C ARG A 42 9.00 12.82 9.83
N SER A 43 10.07 13.32 9.22
CA SER A 43 10.11 13.63 7.79
C SER A 43 9.97 12.37 6.93
N ALA A 44 10.60 11.26 7.36
CA ALA A 44 10.48 9.98 6.67
C ALA A 44 9.06 9.42 6.71
N VAL A 45 8.36 9.56 7.85
CA VAL A 45 6.94 9.20 8.00
C VAL A 45 6.06 10.02 7.05
N GLY A 46 6.26 11.35 7.01
CA GLY A 46 5.54 12.23 6.10
C GLY A 46 5.72 11.83 4.63
N LEU A 47 6.97 11.61 4.21
CA LEU A 47 7.26 11.17 2.84
C LEU A 47 6.63 9.81 2.51
N CYS A 48 6.58 8.88 3.45
CA CYS A 48 5.93 7.59 3.28
C CYS A 48 4.41 7.77 3.05
N LEU A 49 3.76 8.57 3.89
CA LEU A 49 2.32 8.89 3.78
C LEU A 49 1.98 9.60 2.47
N GLU A 50 2.80 10.58 2.04
CA GLU A 50 2.63 11.26 0.76
C GLU A 50 2.71 10.29 -0.43
N ARG A 51 3.66 9.36 -0.40
CA ARG A 51 3.79 8.33 -1.44
C ARG A 51 2.58 7.41 -1.48
N LEU A 52 2.11 6.96 -0.31
CA LEU A 52 0.90 6.15 -0.21
C LEU A 52 -0.31 6.93 -0.76
N LEU A 53 -0.50 8.19 -0.36
CA LEU A 53 -1.60 9.02 -0.86
C LEU A 53 -1.54 9.20 -2.39
N SER A 54 -0.33 9.30 -2.96
CA SER A 54 -0.17 9.52 -4.40
C SER A 54 -0.58 8.35 -5.28
N GLY A 55 -0.67 7.12 -4.73
CA GLY A 55 -0.77 5.92 -5.56
C GLY A 55 -1.60 4.77 -5.00
N LEU A 56 -1.89 4.75 -3.69
CA LEU A 56 -2.48 3.59 -3.04
C LEU A 56 -3.84 3.22 -3.64
N LEU A 57 -4.77 4.17 -3.72
CA LEU A 57 -6.10 3.90 -4.29
C LEU A 57 -6.01 3.39 -5.74
N GLN A 58 -5.18 4.03 -6.56
CA GLN A 58 -5.00 3.62 -7.96
C GLN A 58 -4.38 2.22 -8.05
N SER A 59 -3.43 1.89 -7.17
CA SER A 59 -2.81 0.56 -7.12
C SER A 59 -3.85 -0.51 -6.80
N LEU A 60 -4.66 -0.30 -5.75
CA LEU A 60 -5.69 -1.24 -5.31
C LEU A 60 -6.76 -1.46 -6.39
N VAL A 61 -7.23 -0.38 -7.04
CA VAL A 61 -8.18 -0.50 -8.17
C VAL A 61 -7.59 -1.28 -9.34
N SER A 62 -6.31 -1.08 -9.63
CA SER A 62 -5.63 -1.81 -10.71
C SER A 62 -5.46 -3.31 -10.38
N GLU A 63 -5.27 -3.65 -9.11
CA GLU A 63 -5.25 -5.04 -8.64
C GLU A 63 -6.62 -5.71 -8.78
N GLU A 64 -7.70 -5.00 -8.44
CA GLU A 64 -9.06 -5.49 -8.69
C GLU A 64 -9.32 -5.74 -10.18
N GLU A 65 -8.85 -4.85 -11.05
CA GLU A 65 -8.90 -5.06 -12.50
C GLU A 65 -8.09 -6.28 -12.91
N ALA A 66 -6.88 -6.46 -12.37
CA ALA A 66 -6.04 -7.62 -12.63
C ALA A 66 -6.70 -8.95 -12.20
N PHE A 67 -7.41 -8.99 -11.06
CA PHE A 67 -8.19 -10.18 -10.67
C PHE A 67 -9.31 -10.48 -11.65
N ARG A 68 -10.02 -9.46 -12.15
CA ARG A 68 -11.05 -9.65 -13.17
C ARG A 68 -10.44 -10.18 -14.48
N GLU A 69 -9.29 -9.66 -14.91
CA GLU A 69 -8.56 -10.14 -16.10
C GLU A 69 -8.15 -11.62 -15.97
N LEU A 70 -7.75 -12.05 -14.77
CA LEU A 70 -7.37 -13.42 -14.48
C LEU A 70 -8.58 -14.36 -14.27
N GLY A 71 -9.81 -13.84 -14.32
CA GLY A 71 -11.03 -14.62 -14.06
C GLY A 71 -11.20 -15.01 -12.59
N LEU A 72 -10.50 -14.34 -11.67
CA LEU A 72 -10.61 -14.57 -10.24
C LEU A 72 -11.80 -13.78 -9.67
N ALA A 73 -12.57 -14.44 -8.79
CA ALA A 73 -13.70 -13.79 -8.14
C ALA A 73 -13.21 -12.81 -7.08
N LEU A 74 -13.56 -11.54 -7.23
CA LEU A 74 -13.49 -10.53 -6.18
C LEU A 74 -14.74 -10.67 -5.29
N ASP A 75 -14.53 -10.82 -3.98
CA ASP A 75 -15.62 -10.74 -3.02
C ASP A 75 -15.69 -9.35 -2.38
N ALA A 76 -16.81 -9.08 -1.71
CA ALA A 76 -17.01 -7.82 -1.00
C ALA A 76 -15.97 -7.62 0.12
N ALA A 77 -15.47 -8.70 0.72
CA ALA A 77 -14.51 -8.63 1.81
C ALA A 77 -13.15 -8.08 1.35
N HIS A 78 -12.71 -8.42 0.13
CA HIS A 78 -11.50 -7.87 -0.48
C HIS A 78 -11.62 -6.36 -0.72
N ILE A 79 -12.75 -5.91 -1.29
CA ILE A 79 -13.02 -4.47 -1.51
C ILE A 79 -13.12 -3.72 -0.17
N ASP A 80 -13.77 -4.30 0.84
CA ASP A 80 -13.86 -3.70 2.17
C ASP A 80 -12.48 -3.58 2.84
N ALA A 81 -11.58 -4.55 2.62
CA ALA A 81 -10.20 -4.47 3.08
C ALA A 81 -9.44 -3.31 2.41
N HIS A 82 -9.58 -3.13 1.09
CA HIS A 82 -9.00 -2.00 0.34
C HIS A 82 -9.48 -0.66 0.92
N ASN A 83 -10.79 -0.51 1.08
CA ASN A 83 -11.39 0.69 1.65
C ASN A 83 -10.89 0.96 3.08
N GLY A 84 -10.79 -0.08 3.91
CA GLY A 84 -10.27 0.00 5.28
C GLY A 84 -8.83 0.50 5.32
N LEU A 85 -7.96 -0.01 4.45
CA LEU A 85 -6.58 0.46 4.35
C LEU A 85 -6.52 1.94 3.96
N CYS A 86 -7.25 2.36 2.93
CA CYS A 86 -7.28 3.76 2.51
C CYS A 86 -7.72 4.69 3.65
N LEU A 87 -8.77 4.33 4.39
CA LEU A 87 -9.25 5.11 5.53
C LEU A 87 -8.21 5.20 6.65
N GLU A 88 -7.52 4.10 6.96
CA GLU A 88 -6.48 4.10 8.00
C GLU A 88 -5.29 4.98 7.60
N ILE A 89 -4.83 4.91 6.34
CA ILE A 89 -3.75 5.78 5.84
C ILE A 89 -4.15 7.26 5.89
N LEU A 90 -5.38 7.61 5.49
CA LEU A 90 -5.87 8.98 5.59
C LEU A 90 -5.94 9.48 7.04
N ASN A 91 -6.34 8.62 7.98
CA ASN A 91 -6.35 8.94 9.41
C ASN A 91 -4.94 9.18 9.94
N LEU A 92 -3.98 8.32 9.59
CA LEU A 92 -2.57 8.47 9.99
C LEU A 92 -1.95 9.73 9.39
N LEU A 93 -2.27 10.06 8.13
CA LEU A 93 -1.83 11.30 7.49
C LEU A 93 -2.34 12.54 8.26
N ARG A 94 -3.64 12.60 8.52
CA ARG A 94 -4.23 13.72 9.28
C ARG A 94 -3.56 13.89 10.64
N ARG A 95 -3.35 12.79 11.36
CA ARG A 95 -2.68 12.80 12.68
C ARG A 95 -1.21 13.22 12.57
N HIS A 96 -0.51 12.80 11.53
CA HIS A 96 0.86 13.23 11.24
C HIS A 96 0.96 14.74 11.00
N GLU A 97 0.03 15.31 10.23
CA GLU A 97 -0.06 16.75 9.97
C GLU A 97 -0.29 17.55 11.25
N LEU A 98 -1.06 17.00 12.20
CA LEU A 98 -1.24 17.56 13.54
C LEU A 98 -0.01 17.40 14.46
N GLY A 99 1.03 16.70 13.99
CA GLY A 99 2.28 16.49 14.70
C GLY A 99 2.30 15.27 15.62
N GLU A 100 1.32 14.38 15.53
CA GLU A 100 1.33 13.13 16.29
C GLU A 100 2.40 12.16 15.77
N PRO A 101 3.06 11.41 16.68
CA PRO A 101 4.00 10.36 16.29
C PRO A 101 3.24 9.10 15.83
N VAL A 102 2.96 9.02 14.53
CA VAL A 102 2.21 7.90 13.92
C VAL A 102 3.08 6.83 13.24
N GLY A 103 4.40 7.00 13.28
CA GLY A 103 5.33 6.20 12.45
C GLY A 103 5.30 4.70 12.74
N VAL A 104 5.19 4.31 14.02
CA VAL A 104 5.11 2.89 14.41
C VAL A 104 3.76 2.29 13.99
N GLN A 105 2.68 3.05 14.14
CA GLN A 105 1.34 2.62 13.72
C GLN A 105 1.27 2.44 12.19
N LEU A 106 1.86 3.37 11.43
CA LEU A 106 1.97 3.25 9.98
C LEU A 106 2.77 2.01 9.58
N LEU A 107 3.92 1.76 10.23
CA LEU A 107 4.72 0.57 9.95
C LEU A 107 3.93 -0.71 10.21
N HIS A 108 3.26 -0.79 11.37
CA HIS A 108 2.43 -1.94 11.72
C HIS A 108 1.28 -2.15 10.73
N CYS A 109 0.60 -1.07 10.32
CA CYS A 109 -0.46 -1.12 9.31
C CYS A 109 0.05 -1.73 8.00
N LEU A 110 1.18 -1.25 7.47
CA LEU A 110 1.75 -1.76 6.22
C LEU A 110 2.23 -3.21 6.35
N GLN A 111 2.82 -3.59 7.48
CA GLN A 111 3.26 -4.97 7.72
C GLN A 111 2.09 -5.93 7.86
N ALA A 112 1.03 -5.53 8.57
CA ALA A 112 -0.20 -6.33 8.68
C ALA A 112 -0.83 -6.53 7.30
N TRP A 113 -0.94 -5.47 6.50
CA TRP A 113 -1.45 -5.54 5.13
C TRP A 113 -0.69 -6.58 4.28
N GLN A 114 0.65 -6.50 4.25
CA GLN A 114 1.47 -7.44 3.49
C GLN A 114 1.35 -8.88 3.99
N ASN A 115 1.23 -9.08 5.30
CA ASN A 115 1.16 -10.42 5.87
C ASN A 115 -0.21 -11.07 5.72
N GLU A 116 -1.29 -10.31 5.74
CA GLU A 116 -2.64 -10.86 5.73
C GLU A 116 -3.22 -10.85 4.32
N HIS A 117 -3.19 -9.69 3.66
CA HIS A 117 -3.80 -9.50 2.35
C HIS A 117 -2.97 -10.19 1.27
N CYS A 118 -1.69 -9.83 1.13
CA CYS A 118 -0.86 -10.39 0.04
C CYS A 118 -0.67 -11.92 0.15
N ARG A 119 -0.60 -12.49 1.36
CA ARG A 119 -0.52 -13.95 1.55
C ARG A 119 -1.84 -14.68 1.29
N ALA A 120 -2.99 -14.01 1.45
CA ALA A 120 -4.27 -14.58 1.07
C ALA A 120 -4.39 -14.68 -0.45
N GLU A 121 -3.97 -13.64 -1.16
CA GLU A 121 -3.95 -13.59 -2.61
C GLU A 121 -2.94 -14.56 -3.24
N ASP A 122 -1.77 -14.76 -2.64
CA ASP A 122 -0.80 -15.78 -3.09
C ASP A 122 -1.44 -17.16 -3.23
N ARG A 123 -2.38 -17.49 -2.34
CA ARG A 123 -3.10 -18.77 -2.38
C ARG A 123 -4.12 -18.86 -3.53
N LEU A 124 -4.51 -17.73 -4.11
CA LEU A 124 -5.43 -17.67 -5.25
C LEU A 124 -4.68 -17.72 -6.60
N LEU A 125 -3.37 -17.46 -6.59
CA LEU A 125 -2.51 -17.41 -7.78
C LEU A 125 -1.76 -18.72 -8.04
N HIS A 126 -2.00 -19.76 -7.24
CA HIS A 126 -1.40 -21.11 -7.33
C HIS A 126 -2.47 -22.18 -7.51
#